data_AF-A0A1J8QE05-F1
#
_entry.id   AF-A0A1J8QE05-F1
#
_cell.length_a   1.000
_cell.length_b   1.000
_cell.length_c   1.000
_cell.angle_alpha   90.00
_cell.angle_beta   90.00
_cell.angle_gamma   90.00
#
_symmetry.space_group_name_H-M   'P 1'
#
loop_
_entity.id
_entity.type
_entity.pdbx_description
1 polymer ?
#
loop_
_entity_poly.entity_id
_entity_poly.type
_entity_poly.pdbx_seq_one_letter_code
_entity_poly.pdbx_strand_id
1 'polypeptide(L)' 'MHITRDREKHLLSVSQKSYLEKILENAGMSHCNPVNTPMTPGLVLQKATRAPTKEEATDIASIPY' A
#
# COMPACT_ATOMS: atom_id res chain seq x y z
N MET A 1 4.01 12.76 16.50
CA MET A 1 4.35 13.63 15.36
C MET A 1 5.80 14.02 15.49
N HIS A 2 6.59 13.81 14.45
CA HIS A 2 8.03 14.08 14.41
C HIS A 2 8.33 15.00 13.23
N ILE A 3 9.13 16.04 13.46
CA ILE A 3 9.52 16.99 12.43
C ILE A 3 11.04 16.98 12.31
N THR A 4 11.53 16.75 11.10
CA THR A 4 12.96 16.78 10.78
C THR A 4 13.20 17.92 9.81
N ARG A 5 14.25 18.71 10.07
CA ARG A 5 14.64 19.86 9.25
C ARG A 5 16.04 19.63 8.71
N ASP A 6 16.14 19.49 7.40
CA ASP A 6 17.42 19.52 6.71
C ASP A 6 17.59 20.93 6.12
N ARG A 7 18.40 21.76 6.77
CA ARG A 7 18.58 23.16 6.35
C ARG A 7 19.49 23.29 5.13
N GLU A 8 20.42 22.36 4.93
CA GLU A 8 21.32 22.36 3.77
C GLU A 8 20.56 22.04 2.49
N LYS A 9 19.61 21.11 2.56
CA LYS A 9 18.73 20.76 1.44
C LYS A 9 17.43 21.57 1.40
N HIS A 10 17.26 22.52 2.31
CA HIS A 10 16.02 23.30 2.50
C HIS A 10 14.75 22.42 2.60
N LEU A 11 14.86 21.24 3.22
CA LEU A 11 13.78 20.27 3.33
C LEU A 11 13.19 20.23 4.74
N LEU A 12 11.86 20.19 4.80
CA LEU A 12 11.10 19.96 6.02
C LEU A 12 10.35 18.63 5.86
N SER A 13 10.72 17.63 6.66
CA SER A 13 10.03 16.34 6.69
C SER A 13 9.14 16.25 7.93
N VAL A 14 7.88 15.89 7.74
CA VAL A 14 6.91 15.69 8.84
C VAL A 14 6.46 14.24 8.81
N SER A 15 6.65 13.53 9.93
CA SER A 15 6.20 12.16 10.13
C SER A 15 5.11 12.11 11.18
N GLN A 16 3.96 11.53 10.83
CA GLN A 16 2.80 11.35 11.71
C GLN A 16 2.39 9.87 11.81
N LYS A 17 3.34 9.01 12.18
CA LYS A 17 3.12 7.55 12.26
C LYS A 17 1.87 7.16 13.06
N SER A 18 1.71 7.72 14.26
CA SER A 18 0.56 7.41 15.13
C SER A 18 -0.79 7.86 14.57
N TYR A 19 -0.81 8.87 13.69
CA TYR A 19 -2.03 9.29 13.00
C TYR A 19 -2.38 8.32 11.87
N LEU A 20 -1.37 7.88 11.11
CA LEU A 20 -1.54 6.86 10.08
C LEU A 20 -2.05 5.54 10.67
N GLU A 21 -1.51 5.11 11.81
CA GLU A 21 -1.98 3.90 12.50
C GLU A 21 -3.47 3.98 12.85
N LYS A 22 -3.94 5.13 13.38
CA LYS A 22 -5.37 5.35 13.69
C LYS A 22 -6.25 5.33 12.44
N ILE A 23 -5.79 5.92 11.33
CA ILE A 23 -6.54 5.89 10.07
C ILE A 23 -6.67 4.44 9.57
N LEU A 24 -5.57 3.68 9.61
CA LEU A 24 -5.57 2.28 9.19
C LEU A 24 -6.50 1.44 10.07
N GLU A 25 -6.48 1.64 11.39
CA GLU A 25 -7.40 0.99 12.31
C GLU A 25 -8.87 1.31 11.98
N ASN A 26 -9.20 2.59 11.81
CA ASN A 26 -10.56 3.02 11.47
C ASN A 26 -11.03 2.49 10.11
N ALA A 27 -10.12 2.28 9.17
CA ALA A 27 -10.39 1.69 7.87
C ALA A 27 -10.45 0.15 7.90
N GLY A 28 -10.22 -0.50 9.05
CA GLY A 28 -10.13 -1.96 9.17
C GLY A 28 -8.87 -2.56 8.51
N MET A 29 -7.83 -1.75 8.33
CA MET A 29 -6.57 -2.08 7.64
C MET A 29 -5.39 -2.26 8.62
N SER A 30 -5.65 -2.50 9.91
CA SER A 30 -4.62 -2.68 10.95
C SER A 30 -3.65 -3.84 10.67
N HIS A 31 -4.06 -4.83 9.88
CA HIS A 31 -3.26 -6.01 9.49
C HIS A 31 -3.01 -6.10 7.98
N CYS A 32 -3.17 -5.00 7.24
CA CYS A 32 -2.86 -5.00 5.81
C CYS A 32 -1.35 -5.17 5.60
N ASN A 33 -0.97 -6.03 4.64
CA ASN A 33 0.39 -6.12 4.14
C ASN A 33 0.64 -4.94 3.19
N PRO A 34 1.43 -3.92 3.58
CA PRO A 34 1.73 -2.82 2.68
C PRO A 34 2.58 -3.36 1.53
N VAL A 35 2.07 -3.27 0.30
CA VAL A 35 2.82 -3.61 -0.90
C VAL A 35 3.50 -2.35 -1.40
N ASN A 36 4.75 -2.47 -1.86
CA ASN A 36 5.58 -1.32 -2.23
C ASN A 36 5.10 -0.65 -3.53
N THR A 37 4.25 -1.34 -4.29
CA THR A 37 3.63 -0.89 -5.53
C THR A 37 2.26 -0.29 -5.23
N PRO A 38 2.10 1.05 -5.25
CA PRO A 38 0.78 1.66 -5.16
C PRO A 38 -0.08 1.17 -6.34
N MET A 39 -1.28 0.72 -6.03
CA MET A 39 -2.27 0.32 -7.02
C MET A 39 -2.60 1.52 -7.92
N THR A 40 -2.73 1.28 -9.23
CA THR A 40 -3.08 2.33 -10.19
C THR A 40 -4.40 2.99 -9.78
N PRO A 41 -4.45 4.32 -9.60
CA PRO A 41 -5.67 5.03 -9.27
C PRO A 41 -6.79 4.72 -10.28
N GLY A 42 -7.99 4.39 -9.78
CA GLY A 42 -9.16 4.09 -10.62
C GLY A 42 -9.29 2.62 -11.06
N LEU A 43 -8.36 1.74 -10.69
CA LEU A 43 -8.50 0.31 -10.93
C LEU A 43 -9.57 -0.29 -9.99
N VAL A 44 -10.69 -0.76 -10.55
CA VAL A 44 -11.74 -1.48 -9.82
C VAL A 44 -11.51 -2.97 -10.00
N LEU A 45 -11.15 -3.66 -8.92
CA LEU A 45 -11.00 -5.11 -8.95
C LEU A 45 -12.39 -5.77 -8.91
N GLN A 46 -12.66 -6.62 -9.89
CA GLN A 46 -13.84 -7.48 -9.87
C GLN A 46 -13.55 -8.71 -9.01
N LYS A 47 -14.54 -9.11 -8.20
CA LYS A 47 -14.44 -10.33 -7.40
C LYS A 47 -14.33 -11.53 -8.34
N ALA A 48 -13.30 -12.37 -8.14
CA ALA A 48 -13.15 -13.59 -8.90
C ALA A 48 -14.37 -14.50 -8.68
N THR A 49 -15.06 -14.84 -9.77
CA THR A 49 -16.24 -15.72 -9.78
C THR A 49 -15.88 -17.20 -9.94
N ARG A 50 -14.63 -17.49 -10.27
CA ARG A 50 -14.07 -18.85 -10.35
C ARG A 50 -12.65 -18.90 -9.80
N ALA A 51 -12.21 -20.10 -9.46
CA ALA A 51 -10.80 -20.32 -9.16
C ALA A 51 -9.94 -20.04 -10.40
N PRO A 52 -8.75 -19.41 -10.23
CA PRO A 52 -7.83 -19.20 -11.33
C PRO A 52 -7.39 -20.55 -11.91
N THR A 53 -7.30 -20.61 -13.22
CA THR A 53 -6.76 -21.76 -13.95
C THR A 53 -5.26 -21.88 -13.68
N LYS A 54 -4.68 -23.07 -13.85
CA LYS A 54 -3.25 -23.30 -13.56
C LYS A 54 -2.33 -22.34 -14.32
N GLU A 55 -2.71 -21.97 -15.54
CA GLU A 55 -2.00 -21.01 -16.41
C GLU A 55 -2.10 -19.58 -15.87
N GLU A 56 -3.30 -19.14 -15.48
CA GLU A 56 -3.50 -17.82 -14.87
C GLU A 56 -2.72 -17.70 -13.54
N ALA A 57 -2.62 -18.79 -12.77
CA ALA A 57 -1.85 -18.80 -11.54
C ALA A 57 -0.33 -18.69 -11.80
N THR A 58 0.19 -19.26 -12.89
CA THR A 58 1.60 -19.09 -13.28
C THR A 58 1.88 -17.67 -13.75
N ASP A 59 0.94 -17.05 -14.47
CA ASP A 59 1.07 -15.67 -14.93
C ASP A 59 1.07 -14.68 -13.76
N ILE A 60 0.16 -14.88 -12.79
CA ILE A 60 0.09 -14.11 -11.54
C ILE A 60 1.40 -14.24 -10.74
N ALA A 61 1.95 -15.46 -10.65
CA ALA A 61 3.21 -15.70 -9.95
C ALA A 61 4.43 -15.09 -10.65
N SER A 62 4.36 -14.86 -11.96
CA SER A 62 5.43 -14.22 -12.74
C SER A 62 5.46 -12.70 -12.58
N ILE A 63 4.41 -12.09 -12.03
CA ILE A 63 4.37 -10.65 -11.73
C ILE A 63 5.03 -10.43 -10.37
N PRO A 64 6.15 -9.67 -10.28
CA PRO A 64 6.78 -9.39 -9.00
C PRO A 64 5.92 -8.39 -8.23
N TYR A 65 5.19 -8.88 -7.23
CA TYR A 65 4.44 -8.05 -6.28
C TYR A 65 5.36 -7.34 -5.28
#